data_AF-A0A022QU78-F1
#
_entry.id   AF-A0A022QU78-F1
#
_cell.length_a   1.000
_cell.length_b   1.000
_cell.length_c   1.000
_cell.angle_alpha   90.00
_cell.angle_beta   90.00
_cell.angle_gamma   90.00
#
_symmetry.space_group_name_H-M   'P 1'
#
loop_
_entity.id
_entity.type
_entity.pdbx_description
1 polymer ?
#
loop_
_entity_poly.entity_id
_entity_poly.type
_entity_poly.pdbx_seq_one_letter_code
_entity_poly.pdbx_strand_id
1 'polypeptide(L)'
;MPICEAFARIEQLPNIYDVVHVKYYDEEPLKLDVVISFPDHGFHLRFDPWSQRLRLIEIFNVKRVQMRYATSLIGGPSTLATFVAVYALFGPTYSGIYDKDRGVYTLFYP
;
A
#
# COMPACT_ATOMS: atom_id res chain seq x y z
N MET A 1 8.76 10.22 -2.14
CA MET A 1 9.44 9.72 -3.34
C MET A 1 8.70 10.22 -4.58
N PRO A 2 9.35 10.98 -5.47
CA PRO A 2 8.82 11.34 -6.79
C PRO A 2 8.72 10.12 -7.72
N ILE A 3 7.85 10.16 -8.73
CA ILE A 3 7.66 9.03 -9.65
C ILE A 3 8.90 8.70 -10.49
N CYS A 4 9.69 9.70 -10.89
CA CYS A 4 10.92 9.50 -11.64
C CYS A 4 11.97 8.73 -10.83
N GLU A 5 12.07 9.00 -9.52
CA GLU A 5 12.95 8.24 -8.62
C GLU A 5 12.48 6.78 -8.50
N ALA A 6 11.17 6.55 -8.51
CA ALA A 6 10.62 5.20 -8.50
C ALA A 6 11.02 4.43 -9.75
N PHE A 7 10.86 5.01 -10.94
CA PHE A 7 11.30 4.40 -12.20
C PHE A 7 12.80 4.10 -12.19
N ALA A 8 13.64 5.06 -11.80
CA ALA A 8 15.08 4.87 -11.72
C ALA A 8 15.47 3.69 -10.81
N ARG A 9 14.76 3.49 -9.67
CA ARG A 9 15.01 2.34 -8.78
C ARG A 9 14.54 1.02 -9.38
N ILE A 10 13.43 1.02 -10.11
CA ILE A 10 12.90 -0.19 -10.77
C ILE A 10 13.88 -0.63 -11.87
N GLU A 11 14.36 0.30 -12.68
CA GLU A 11 15.33 0.05 -13.75
C GLU A 11 16.67 -0.48 -13.26
N GLN A 12 17.07 -0.15 -12.02
CA GLN A 12 18.27 -0.69 -11.38
C GLN A 12 18.12 -2.15 -10.92
N LEU A 13 16.91 -2.69 -10.87
CA LEU A 13 16.60 -4.02 -10.34
C LEU A 13 15.80 -4.89 -11.33
N PRO A 14 16.26 -5.05 -12.59
CA PRO A 14 15.50 -5.75 -13.63
C PRO A 14 15.30 -7.23 -13.33
N ASN A 15 16.23 -7.85 -12.60
CA ASN A 15 16.10 -9.26 -12.18
C ASN A 15 15.09 -9.48 -11.05
N ILE A 16 14.68 -8.41 -10.36
CA ILE A 16 13.69 -8.48 -9.28
C ILE A 16 12.31 -8.17 -9.84
N TYR A 17 12.19 -7.08 -10.62
CA TYR A 17 10.92 -6.58 -11.13
C TYR A 17 10.79 -6.85 -12.64
N ASP A 18 10.47 -8.09 -12.99
CA ASP A 18 10.35 -8.53 -14.39
C ASP A 18 9.08 -7.97 -15.07
N VAL A 19 7.93 -8.05 -14.39
CA VAL A 19 6.64 -7.56 -14.90
C VAL A 19 6.22 -6.31 -14.15
N VAL A 20 6.26 -5.16 -14.84
CA VAL A 20 5.84 -3.85 -14.33
C VAL A 20 4.87 -3.20 -15.32
N HIS A 21 3.69 -2.80 -14.85
CA HIS A 21 2.71 -2.09 -15.66
C HIS A 21 2.56 -0.66 -15.17
N VAL A 22 2.53 0.31 -16.08
CA VAL A 22 2.19 1.70 -15.78
C VAL A 22 0.77 1.95 -16.28
N LYS A 23 -0.12 2.36 -15.38
CA LYS A 23 -1.52 2.67 -15.67
C LYS A 23 -1.78 4.13 -15.36
N TYR A 24 -2.40 4.82 -16.29
CA TYR A 24 -2.88 6.19 -16.15
C TYR A 24 -4.14 6.34 -17.00
N TYR A 25 -4.83 7.47 -16.88
CA TYR A 25 -6.01 7.74 -17.70
C TYR A 25 -5.59 8.41 -19.01
N ASP A 26 -5.61 7.69 -20.12
CA ASP A 26 -5.06 8.14 -21.40
C ASP A 26 -5.70 9.44 -21.93
N GLU A 27 -7.02 9.59 -21.75
CA GLU A 27 -7.76 10.78 -22.23
C GLU A 27 -7.42 12.03 -21.40
N GLU A 28 -7.18 11.87 -20.10
CA GLU A 28 -6.88 12.98 -19.17
C GLU A 28 -5.87 12.52 -18.10
N PRO A 29 -4.56 12.52 -18.40
CA PRO A 29 -3.54 11.87 -17.58
C PRO A 29 -3.43 12.34 -16.13
N LEU A 30 -3.92 13.55 -15.82
CA LEU A 30 -3.88 14.14 -14.48
C LEU A 30 -5.19 13.99 -13.69
N LYS A 31 -6.22 13.34 -14.27
CA LYS A 31 -7.51 13.14 -13.61
C LYS A 31 -7.45 12.10 -12.50
N LEU A 32 -6.68 11.04 -12.72
CA LEU A 32 -6.56 9.89 -11.83
C LEU A 32 -5.10 9.68 -11.44
N ASP A 33 -4.89 8.99 -10.32
CA ASP A 33 -3.54 8.57 -9.90
C ASP A 33 -2.82 7.81 -11.01
N VAL A 34 -1.53 8.08 -11.15
CA VAL A 34 -0.63 7.22 -11.93
C VAL A 34 -0.29 6.00 -11.08
N VAL A 35 -0.50 4.80 -11.61
CA VAL A 35 -0.28 3.55 -10.89
C VAL A 35 0.85 2.78 -11.54
N ILE A 36 1.92 2.51 -10.79
CA ILE A 36 2.93 1.53 -11.14
C ILE A 36 2.57 0.21 -10.46
N SER A 37 2.29 -0.81 -11.24
CA SER A 37 1.74 -2.08 -10.80
C SER A 37 2.77 -3.19 -10.92
N PHE A 38 2.92 -3.97 -9.85
CA PHE A 38 3.83 -5.11 -9.74
C PHE A 38 2.99 -6.38 -9.55
N PRO A 39 2.33 -6.89 -10.59
CA PRO A 39 1.38 -8.00 -10.50
C PRO A 39 2.02 -9.24 -9.87
N ASP A 40 3.26 -9.55 -10.26
CA ASP A 40 3.94 -10.74 -9.76
C ASP A 40 4.40 -10.63 -8.31
N HIS A 41 4.53 -9.42 -7.80
CA HIS A 41 4.91 -9.16 -6.42
C HIS A 41 3.73 -8.84 -5.51
N GLY A 42 2.55 -8.54 -6.06
CA GLY A 42 1.34 -8.38 -5.24
C GLY A 42 1.08 -6.98 -4.69
N PHE A 43 1.69 -5.93 -5.27
CA PHE A 43 1.48 -4.55 -4.84
C PHE A 43 1.42 -3.53 -5.97
N HIS A 44 0.88 -2.35 -5.67
CA HIS A 44 0.91 -1.16 -6.51
C HIS A 44 1.55 0.01 -5.76
N LEU A 45 2.19 0.89 -6.53
CA LEU A 45 2.58 2.23 -6.11
C LEU A 45 1.65 3.22 -6.81
N ARG A 46 0.94 4.04 -6.04
CA ARG A 46 0.06 5.10 -6.54
C ARG A 46 0.69 6.46 -6.32
N PHE A 47 0.78 7.23 -7.40
CA PHE A 47 1.32 8.57 -7.41
C PHE A 47 0.18 9.55 -7.63
N ASP A 48 0.17 10.59 -6.80
CA ASP A 48 -0.76 11.70 -6.98
C ASP A 48 -0.53 12.36 -8.36
N PRO A 49 -1.59 12.61 -9.13
CA PRO A 49 -1.43 13.06 -10.52
C PRO A 49 -0.75 14.43 -10.63
N TRP A 50 -0.99 15.33 -9.68
CA TRP A 50 -0.48 16.71 -9.77
C TRP A 50 0.95 16.82 -9.23
N SER A 51 1.17 16.33 -8.01
CA SER A 51 2.47 16.41 -7.35
C SER A 51 3.45 15.34 -7.83
N GLN A 52 2.97 14.29 -8.51
CA GLN A 52 3.77 13.16 -8.99
C GLN A 52 4.58 12.50 -7.86
N ARG A 53 4.02 12.54 -6.64
CA ARG A 53 4.61 11.95 -5.44
C ARG A 53 3.85 10.71 -5.05
N LEU A 54 4.58 9.71 -4.56
CA LEU A 54 4.00 8.50 -3.99
C LEU A 54 3.05 8.90 -2.86
N ARG A 55 1.76 8.53 -3.01
CA ARG A 55 0.72 8.82 -2.01
C ARG A 55 0.19 7.56 -1.32
N LEU A 56 0.24 6.41 -2.00
CA LEU A 56 -0.27 5.16 -1.47
C LEU A 56 0.55 3.97 -2.00
N ILE A 57 0.90 3.05 -1.09
CA ILE A 57 1.39 1.72 -1.42
C ILE A 57 0.23 0.76 -1.14
N GLU A 58 -0.32 0.17 -2.19
CA GLU A 58 -1.47 -0.74 -2.10
C GLU A 58 -0.97 -2.18 -2.21
N ILE A 59 -1.27 -3.02 -1.22
CA ILE A 59 -0.86 -4.42 -1.21
C ILE A 59 -2.10 -5.29 -1.38
N PHE A 60 -2.26 -5.88 -2.56
CA PHE A 60 -3.43 -6.69 -2.89
C PHE A 60 -3.15 -8.19 -2.74
N ASN A 61 -1.89 -8.62 -2.72
CA ASN A 61 -1.52 -10.01 -2.42
C ASN A 61 -0.46 -10.09 -1.31
N VAL A 62 -0.95 -10.12 -0.07
CA VAL A 62 -0.12 -10.18 1.14
C VAL A 62 0.73 -11.45 1.25
N LYS A 63 0.46 -12.50 0.47
CA LYS A 63 1.30 -13.72 0.45
C LYS A 63 2.57 -13.55 -0.39
N ARG A 64 2.59 -12.56 -1.29
CA ARG A 64 3.71 -12.29 -2.21
C ARG A 64 4.64 -11.18 -1.72
N VAL A 65 4.18 -10.36 -0.77
CA VAL A 65 4.97 -9.27 -0.17
C VAL A 65 5.25 -9.58 1.29
N GLN A 66 6.54 -9.71 1.65
CA GLN A 66 6.96 -9.66 3.05
C GLN A 66 7.33 -8.22 3.42
N MET A 67 6.64 -7.67 4.41
CA MET A 67 6.89 -6.34 4.93
C MET A 67 7.57 -6.43 6.29
N ARG A 68 8.34 -5.40 6.63
CA ARG A 68 8.91 -5.23 7.97
C ARG A 68 8.47 -3.90 8.54
N TYR A 69 7.94 -3.92 9.75
CA TYR A 69 7.64 -2.73 10.54
C TYR A 69 8.35 -2.86 11.89
N ALA A 70 9.26 -1.93 12.18
CA ALA A 70 10.20 -2.04 13.30
C ALA A 70 10.89 -3.42 13.31
N THR A 71 10.64 -4.23 14.34
CA THR A 71 11.21 -5.57 14.52
C THR A 71 10.31 -6.70 14.02
N SER A 72 9.09 -6.41 13.57
CA SER A 72 8.11 -7.42 13.17
C SER A 72 8.05 -7.59 11.66
N LEU A 73 7.95 -8.85 11.23
CA LEU A 73 7.69 -9.23 9.84
C LEU A 73 6.21 -9.57 9.67
N ILE A 74 5.63 -9.15 8.55
CA ILE A 74 4.23 -9.42 8.22
C ILE A 74 4.06 -9.69 6.73
N GLY A 75 3.19 -10.64 6.40
CA GLY A 75 3.00 -11.09 5.02
C GLY A 75 4.15 -11.99 4.52
N GLY A 76 4.09 -12.29 3.23
CA GLY A 76 5.00 -13.20 2.55
C GLY A 76 4.53 -14.65 2.58
N PRO A 77 5.33 -15.56 2.02
CA PRO A 77 4.94 -16.95 1.83
C PRO A 77 4.85 -17.74 3.15
N SER A 78 5.62 -17.34 4.16
CA SER A 78 5.74 -18.03 5.44
C SER A 78 4.90 -17.42 6.57
N THR A 79 4.39 -16.19 6.40
CA THR A 79 3.66 -15.48 7.46
C THR A 79 2.40 -14.86 6.90
N LEU A 80 1.23 -15.31 7.37
CA LEU A 80 -0.04 -14.74 6.96
C LEU A 80 -0.23 -13.35 7.58
N ALA A 81 -0.47 -12.34 6.75
CA ALA A 81 -0.91 -11.02 7.21
C ALA A 81 -2.43 -11.05 7.51
N THR A 82 -2.82 -11.80 8.54
CA THR A 82 -4.23 -11.82 8.98
C THR A 82 -4.63 -10.47 9.58
N PHE A 83 -5.93 -10.17 9.59
CA PHE A 83 -6.44 -8.96 10.24
C PHE A 83 -5.94 -8.82 11.68
N VAL A 84 -5.97 -9.92 12.46
CA VAL A 84 -5.49 -9.96 13.84
C VAL A 84 -4.00 -9.63 13.94
N ALA A 85 -3.16 -10.18 13.05
CA ALA A 85 -1.72 -9.91 13.05
C ALA A 85 -1.39 -8.45 12.67
N VAL A 86 -2.08 -7.91 11.66
CA VAL A 86 -1.96 -6.50 11.27
C VAL A 86 -2.38 -5.60 12.44
N TYR A 87 -3.51 -5.92 13.07
CA TYR A 87 -4.06 -5.15 14.18
C TYR A 87 -3.16 -5.18 15.42
N ALA A 88 -2.61 -6.33 15.78
CA ALA A 88 -1.67 -6.45 16.90
C ALA A 88 -0.40 -5.60 16.67
N LEU A 89 0.01 -5.42 15.42
CA LEU A 89 1.21 -4.70 15.05
C LEU A 89 1.01 -3.18 14.97
N PHE A 90 -0.05 -2.73 14.31
CA PHE A 90 -0.31 -1.30 14.06
C PHE A 90 -1.30 -0.68 15.05
N GLY A 91 -1.99 -1.50 15.84
CA GLY A 91 -3.09 -1.06 16.69
C GLY A 91 -4.39 -0.81 15.91
N PRO A 92 -5.37 -0.16 16.55
CA PRO A 92 -6.60 0.27 15.88
C PRO A 92 -6.32 1.18 14.69
N THR A 93 -6.53 0.65 13.48
CA THR A 93 -6.49 1.42 12.23
C THR A 93 -7.88 1.88 11.78
N TYR A 94 -8.94 1.40 12.43
CA TYR A 94 -10.30 1.90 12.25
C TYR A 94 -10.53 3.13 13.12
N SER A 95 -11.07 4.18 12.52
CA SER A 95 -11.55 5.35 13.26
C SER A 95 -12.75 4.92 14.10
N GLY A 96 -12.63 4.97 15.42
CA GLY A 96 -13.77 4.80 16.31
C GLY A 96 -14.70 6.02 16.29
N ILE A 97 -15.90 5.84 16.81
CA ILE A 97 -16.93 6.86 16.89
C ILE A 97 -16.98 7.37 18.33
N TYR A 98 -16.77 8.67 18.50
CA TYR A 98 -16.97 9.32 19.80
C TYR A 98 -18.42 9.76 19.96
N ASP A 99 -19.10 9.19 20.95
CA ASP A 99 -20.42 9.61 21.40
C ASP A 99 -20.27 10.68 22.49
N LYS A 100 -20.54 11.93 22.13
CA LYS A 100 -20.40 13.09 23.03
C LYS A 100 -21.42 13.08 24.16
N ASP A 101 -22.63 12.59 23.91
CA ASP A 101 -23.74 12.62 24.87
C ASP A 101 -23.52 11.58 25.98
N ARG A 102 -22.89 10.45 25.63
CA ARG A 102 -22.55 9.38 26.56
C ARG A 102 -21.14 9.51 27.12
N GLY A 103 -20.29 10.33 26.51
CA GLY A 103 -18.87 10.45 26.85
C GLY A 103 -18.06 9.18 26.57
N VAL A 104 -18.49 8.36 25.60
CA VAL A 104 -17.91 7.04 25.31
C VAL A 104 -17.32 7.01 23.89
N TYR A 105 -16.13 6.44 23.75
CA TYR A 105 -15.52 6.14 22.46
C TYR A 105 -15.74 4.67 22.10
N THR A 106 -16.41 4.40 20.97
CA THR A 106 -16.74 3.02 20.55
C THR A 106 -15.97 2.63 19.29
N LEU A 107 -15.41 1.42 19.30
CA LEU A 107 -14.76 0.78 18.16
C LEU A 107 -15.59 -0.43 17.74
N PHE A 108 -16.08 -0.42 16.50
CA PHE A 108 -16.76 -1.57 15.91
C PHE A 108 -15.80 -2.29 14.97
N TYR A 109 -15.60 -3.58 15.21
CA TYR A 109 -14.80 -4.46 14.35
C TYR A 109 -15.75 -5.31 13.49
N PRO A 110 -15.48 -5.49 12.18
CA PRO A 110 -16.21 -6.43 11.33
C PRO A 110 -15.88 -7.89 11.65
#